data_AF-A0A850QRK2-F1
#
_entry.id   AF-A0A850QRK2-F1
#
_cell.length_a   1.000
_cell.length_b   1.000
_cell.length_c   1.000
_cell.angle_alpha   90.00
_cell.angle_beta   90.00
_cell.angle_gamma   90.00
#
_symmetry.space_group_name_H-M   'P 1'
#
loop_
_entity.id
_entity.type
_entity.pdbx_description
1 polymer ?
#
loop_
_entity_poly.entity_id
_entity_poly.type
_entity_poly.pdbx_seq_one_letter_code
_entity_poly.pdbx_strand_id
1 'polypeptide(L)'
;MPSDAYNSAEIAGTKSPSSPAGTCPLQTKEVGIIPVRYAIDATMGTKALFPLPEGDDWQPTFNINLPYTLRQLRDGWLYVYSKKQKVLHTYQIENAVFTAQHEGGTCAACLTYDSDDTLWLSYSHQRWTPRLIE
;
A
#
# COMPACT_ATOMS: atom_id res chain seq x y z
N MET A 1 -5.37 -15.24 -9.81
CA MET A 1 -3.92 -15.40 -10.02
C MET A 1 -3.25 -14.32 -9.21
N PRO A 2 -2.49 -14.62 -8.14
CA PRO A 2 -1.87 -13.59 -7.31
C PRO A 2 -0.82 -12.85 -8.16
N SER A 3 -0.92 -11.52 -8.21
CA SER A 3 -0.06 -10.64 -8.99
C SER A 3 1.41 -10.78 -8.59
N ASP A 4 2.31 -10.68 -9.57
CA ASP A 4 3.77 -10.86 -9.47
C ASP A 4 4.44 -10.09 -8.31
N ALA A 5 3.82 -9.01 -7.81
CA ALA A 5 4.30 -8.28 -6.64
C ALA A 5 4.30 -9.10 -5.33
N TYR A 6 3.32 -9.99 -5.12
CA TYR A 6 3.26 -10.85 -3.93
C TYR A 6 4.33 -11.96 -3.98
N ASN A 7 4.66 -12.44 -5.19
CA ASN A 7 5.68 -13.46 -5.41
C ASN A 7 7.10 -12.89 -5.51
N SER A 8 7.25 -11.57 -5.72
CA SER A 8 8.57 -10.91 -5.79
C SER A 8 9.28 -10.83 -4.42
N ALA A 9 8.55 -11.04 -3.31
CA ALA A 9 9.14 -11.17 -1.98
C ALA A 9 9.73 -12.58 -1.73
N GLU A 10 9.40 -13.56 -2.57
CA GLU A 10 10.04 -14.86 -2.56
C GLU A 10 11.28 -14.78 -3.46
N ILE A 11 12.44 -14.61 -2.84
CA ILE A 11 13.72 -14.48 -3.55
C ILE A 11 13.92 -15.74 -4.40
N ALA A 12 13.65 -15.60 -5.71
CA ALA A 12 14.03 -16.57 -6.71
C ALA A 12 15.56 -16.59 -6.81
N GLY A 13 16.19 -17.40 -5.96
CA GLY A 13 17.63 -17.54 -5.95
C GLY A 13 18.09 -18.62 -5.01
N THR A 14 18.31 -19.82 -5.54
CA THR A 14 19.22 -20.84 -4.97
C THR A 14 20.69 -20.37 -4.94
N LYS A 15 20.94 -19.05 -4.87
CA LYS A 15 22.26 -18.44 -4.93
C LYS A 15 22.56 -17.88 -3.54
N SER A 16 23.70 -18.30 -3.00
CA SER A 16 24.24 -17.82 -1.73
C SER A 16 24.10 -16.28 -1.64
N PRO A 17 23.65 -15.73 -0.49
CA PRO A 17 23.53 -14.28 -0.28
C PRO A 17 24.87 -13.52 -0.42
N SER A 18 25.98 -14.25 -0.52
CA SER A 18 27.34 -13.74 -0.73
C SER A 18 27.77 -13.66 -2.20
N SER A 19 26.89 -13.98 -3.16
CA SER A 19 27.24 -13.94 -4.58
C SER A 19 27.49 -12.49 -5.04
N PRO A 20 28.68 -12.16 -5.58
CA PRO A 20 28.95 -10.83 -6.12
C PRO A 20 28.15 -10.51 -7.41
N ALA A 21 27.48 -11.52 -7.98
CA ALA A 21 26.52 -11.37 -9.08
C ALA A 21 25.07 -11.24 -8.60
N GLY A 22 24.83 -11.27 -7.29
CA GLY A 22 23.51 -10.99 -6.71
C GLY A 22 23.26 -9.49 -6.74
N THR A 23 22.33 -9.03 -7.56
CA THR A 23 21.80 -7.67 -7.45
C THR A 23 21.17 -7.51 -6.07
N CYS A 24 21.60 -6.49 -5.33
CA CYS A 24 21.03 -6.22 -4.02
C CYS A 24 19.55 -5.81 -4.20
N PRO A 25 18.58 -6.45 -3.53
CA PRO A 25 17.17 -6.06 -3.62
C PRO A 25 16.90 -4.62 -3.16
N LEU A 26 17.86 -3.96 -2.50
CA LEU A 26 17.77 -2.55 -2.11
C LEU A 26 18.32 -1.59 -3.18
N GLN A 27 18.90 -2.09 -4.28
CA GLN A 27 19.34 -1.25 -5.41
C GLN A 27 18.19 -0.86 -6.35
N THR A 28 17.01 -1.48 -6.23
CA THR A 28 15.83 -1.07 -6.98
C THR A 28 15.44 0.35 -6.60
N LYS A 29 15.31 1.21 -7.61
CA LYS A 29 14.88 2.61 -7.46
C LYS A 29 13.36 2.76 -7.31
N GLU A 30 12.67 1.66 -7.08
CA GLU A 30 11.22 1.58 -7.02
C GLU A 30 10.78 1.07 -5.64
N VAL A 31 9.70 1.65 -5.13
CA VAL A 31 9.05 1.26 -3.88
C VAL A 31 7.66 0.75 -4.20
N GLY A 32 7.36 -0.45 -3.71
CA GLY A 32 6.02 -1.02 -3.70
C GLY A 32 5.23 -0.51 -2.50
N ILE A 33 4.02 -0.02 -2.76
CA ILE A 33 3.09 0.49 -1.76
C ILE A 33 1.89 -0.44 -1.72
N ILE A 34 1.58 -0.94 -0.53
CA ILE A 34 0.39 -1.73 -0.23
C ILE A 34 -0.49 -0.90 0.71
N PRO A 35 -1.49 -0.17 0.18
CA PRO A 35 -2.38 0.62 1.02
C PRO A 35 -3.21 -0.26 1.96
N VAL A 36 -3.08 -0.01 3.27
CA VAL A 36 -3.80 -0.71 4.34
C VAL A 36 -4.53 0.27 5.25
N ARG A 37 -5.45 -0.23 6.07
CA ARG A 37 -6.14 0.54 7.11
C ARG A 37 -5.99 -0.15 8.47
N TYR A 38 -5.95 0.67 9.51
CA TYR A 38 -6.06 0.19 10.88
C TYR A 38 -7.50 -0.25 11.19
N ALA A 39 -7.63 -1.32 11.96
CA ALA A 39 -8.90 -1.81 12.48
C ALA A 39 -8.73 -2.30 13.91
N ILE A 40 -9.85 -2.42 14.62
CA ILE A 40 -9.91 -3.04 15.94
C ILE A 40 -10.16 -4.53 15.71
N ASP A 41 -9.33 -5.40 16.27
CA ASP A 41 -9.56 -6.83 16.19
C ASP A 41 -10.69 -7.24 17.15
N ALA A 42 -11.52 -8.19 16.72
CA ALA A 42 -12.62 -8.71 17.55
C ALA A 42 -12.15 -9.88 18.43
N THR A 43 -10.86 -10.24 18.36
CA THR A 43 -10.28 -11.30 19.17
C THR A 43 -10.27 -10.86 20.64
N MET A 44 -10.94 -11.64 21.50
CA MET A 44 -10.88 -11.48 22.96
C MET A 44 -9.56 -12.01 23.55
N GLY A 45 -8.61 -12.39 22.69
CA GLY A 45 -7.27 -12.85 23.06
C GLY A 45 -6.27 -11.70 23.13
N THR A 46 -5.11 -11.94 23.74
CA THR A 46 -4.07 -10.91 23.93
C THR A 46 -3.32 -10.52 22.64
N LYS A 47 -3.53 -11.23 21.52
CA LYS A 47 -2.78 -11.02 20.27
C LYS A 47 -3.71 -10.91 19.06
N ALA A 48 -3.52 -9.86 18.25
CA ALA A 48 -4.19 -9.69 16.97
C ALA A 48 -3.68 -10.69 15.92
N LEU A 49 -4.53 -11.06 14.95
CA LEU A 49 -4.15 -11.95 13.84
C LEU A 49 -3.16 -11.29 12.87
N PHE A 50 -3.32 -9.98 12.63
CA PHE A 50 -2.46 -9.17 11.77
C PHE A 50 -1.96 -7.96 12.56
N PRO A 51 -1.08 -8.17 13.56
CA PRO A 51 -0.65 -7.10 14.45
C PRO A 51 0.01 -5.97 13.66
N LEU A 52 -0.02 -4.77 14.25
CA LEU A 52 0.74 -3.65 13.69
C LEU A 52 2.24 -3.96 13.74
N PRO A 53 3.04 -3.42 12.81
CA PRO A 53 4.49 -3.45 12.91
C PRO A 53 4.96 -2.85 14.23
N GLU A 54 6.02 -3.42 14.81
CA GLU A 54 6.63 -2.88 16.03
C GLU A 54 7.31 -1.53 15.71
N GLY A 55 7.00 -0.50 16.50
CA GLY A 55 7.55 0.84 16.34
C GLY A 55 6.71 1.92 17.04
N ASP A 56 7.35 3.02 17.42
CA ASP A 56 6.74 4.10 18.22
C ASP A 56 6.01 5.17 17.38
N ASP A 57 6.09 5.07 16.05
CA ASP A 57 5.62 6.15 15.15
C ASP A 57 4.09 6.19 15.01
N TRP A 58 3.39 5.09 15.31
CA TRP A 58 1.95 5.01 15.19
C TRP A 58 1.27 5.12 16.57
N GLN A 59 0.37 6.09 16.70
CA GLN A 59 -0.45 6.25 17.89
C GLN A 59 -1.92 5.91 17.58
N PRO A 60 -2.57 5.07 18.40
CA PRO A 60 -3.97 4.73 18.21
C PRO A 60 -4.85 5.96 18.41
N THR A 61 -5.86 6.11 17.54
CA THR A 61 -6.85 7.19 17.68
C THR A 61 -7.74 7.01 18.91
N PHE A 62 -7.99 5.77 19.34
CA PHE A 62 -8.83 5.45 20.48
C PHE A 62 -8.03 4.61 21.49
N ASN A 63 -8.15 4.95 22.77
CA ASN A 63 -7.58 4.14 23.84
C ASN A 63 -8.62 3.10 24.29
N ILE A 64 -8.48 1.88 23.80
CA ILE A 64 -9.42 0.78 24.05
C ILE A 64 -8.66 -0.50 24.44
N ASN A 65 -9.32 -1.38 25.20
CA ASN A 65 -8.75 -2.66 25.66
C ASN A 65 -8.81 -3.77 24.58
N LEU A 66 -8.79 -3.41 23.30
CA LEU A 66 -8.79 -4.34 22.17
C LEU A 66 -7.57 -4.08 21.30
N PRO A 67 -6.92 -5.14 20.76
CA PRO A 67 -5.72 -4.96 19.97
C PRO A 67 -6.06 -4.38 18.59
N TYR A 68 -5.17 -3.49 18.12
CA TYR A 68 -5.24 -2.97 16.75
C TYR A 68 -4.60 -3.95 15.76
N THR A 69 -5.15 -3.97 14.54
CA THR A 69 -4.78 -4.89 13.48
C THR A 69 -4.76 -4.17 12.13
N LEU A 70 -3.90 -4.61 11.22
CA LEU A 70 -3.90 -4.13 9.83
C LEU A 70 -4.91 -4.90 9.00
N ARG A 71 -5.66 -4.18 8.16
CA ARG A 71 -6.55 -4.77 7.16
C ARG A 71 -6.32 -4.13 5.81
N GLN A 72 -6.63 -4.87 4.75
CA GLN A 72 -6.72 -4.27 3.41
C GLN A 72 -7.76 -3.14 3.40
N LEU A 73 -7.51 -2.15 2.54
CA LEU A 73 -8.43 -1.05 2.30
C LEU A 73 -9.78 -1.56 1.79
N ARG A 74 -10.88 -0.87 2.18
CA ARG A 74 -12.22 -1.17 1.68
C ARG A 74 -12.39 -0.63 0.27
N ASP A 75 -13.42 -1.12 -0.41
CA ASP A 75 -13.89 -0.55 -1.66
C ASP A 75 -14.07 0.97 -1.54
N GLY A 76 -13.65 1.68 -2.58
CA GLY A 76 -13.56 3.14 -2.57
C GLY A 76 -12.54 3.65 -3.56
N TRP A 77 -11.88 4.75 -3.22
CA TRP A 77 -11.01 5.51 -4.10
C TRP A 77 -9.73 5.92 -3.38
N LEU A 78 -8.60 5.69 -4.03
CA LEU A 78 -7.28 6.16 -3.58
C LEU A 78 -6.74 7.18 -4.57
N TYR A 79 -6.29 8.29 -4.02
CA TYR A 79 -5.67 9.39 -4.74
C TYR A 79 -4.21 9.48 -4.33
N VAL A 80 -3.30 9.44 -5.29
CA VAL A 80 -1.86 9.55 -5.06
C VAL A 80 -1.32 10.68 -5.93
N TYR A 81 -0.88 11.76 -5.30
CA TYR A 81 -0.21 12.85 -6.00
C TYR A 81 1.30 12.62 -5.99
N SER A 82 1.91 12.52 -7.17
CA SER A 82 3.36 12.43 -7.36
C SER A 82 3.97 13.81 -7.52
N LYS A 83 4.93 14.18 -6.65
CA LYS A 83 5.65 15.45 -6.77
C LYS A 83 6.52 15.49 -8.02
N LYS A 84 7.16 14.37 -8.35
CA LYS A 84 8.10 14.23 -9.46
C LYS A 84 7.39 14.32 -10.81
N GLN A 85 6.30 13.59 -10.98
CA GLN A 85 5.52 13.57 -12.22
C GLN A 85 4.55 14.75 -12.33
N LYS A 86 4.21 15.42 -11.20
CA LYS A 86 3.20 16.48 -11.12
C LYS A 86 1.80 16.01 -11.52
N VAL A 87 1.51 14.73 -11.34
CA VAL A 87 0.24 14.11 -11.72
C VAL A 87 -0.47 13.54 -10.48
N LEU A 88 -1.80 13.64 -10.50
CA LEU A 88 -2.68 12.96 -9.55
C LEU A 88 -3.13 11.63 -10.13
N HIS A 89 -2.55 10.53 -9.66
CA HIS A 89 -3.02 9.19 -9.99
C HIS A 89 -4.27 8.87 -9.18
N THR A 90 -5.31 8.41 -9.88
CA THR A 90 -6.56 7.97 -9.26
C THR A 90 -6.69 6.47 -9.44
N TYR A 91 -7.07 5.78 -8.36
CA TYR A 91 -7.32 4.35 -8.34
C TYR A 91 -8.69 4.07 -7.72
N GLN A 92 -9.49 3.25 -8.40
CA GLN A 92 -10.68 2.64 -7.83
C GLN A 92 -10.27 1.36 -7.11
N ILE A 93 -10.80 1.13 -5.92
CA ILE A 93 -10.56 -0.05 -5.11
C ILE A 93 -11.81 -0.90 -5.13
N GLU A 94 -11.70 -2.14 -5.60
CA GLU A 94 -12.78 -3.14 -5.55
C GLU A 94 -12.18 -4.48 -5.17
N ASN A 95 -12.70 -5.11 -4.12
CA ASN A 95 -12.21 -6.41 -3.62
C ASN A 95 -10.69 -6.42 -3.37
N ALA A 96 -10.16 -5.32 -2.83
CA ALA A 96 -8.73 -5.09 -2.58
C ALA A 96 -7.83 -5.06 -3.84
N VAL A 97 -8.40 -4.92 -5.03
CA VAL A 97 -7.66 -4.68 -6.28
C VAL A 97 -7.72 -3.19 -6.61
N PHE A 98 -6.56 -2.60 -6.91
CA PHE A 98 -6.46 -1.20 -7.32
C PHE A 98 -6.51 -1.11 -8.85
N THR A 99 -7.58 -0.53 -9.37
CA THR A 99 -7.77 -0.28 -10.81
C THR A 99 -7.43 1.18 -11.10
N ALA A 100 -6.37 1.41 -11.86
CA ALA A 100 -5.99 2.75 -12.29
C ALA A 100 -7.06 3.41 -13.18
N GLN A 101 -7.35 4.68 -12.90
CA GLN A 101 -8.33 5.51 -13.61
C GLN A 101 -7.61 6.66 -14.34
N HIS A 102 -6.50 6.35 -15.00
CA HIS A 102 -5.67 7.26 -15.78
C HIS A 102 -5.02 6.49 -16.95
N GLU A 103 -4.62 7.21 -18.01
CA GLU A 103 -3.99 6.59 -19.18
C GLU A 103 -2.66 5.91 -18.80
N GLY A 104 -2.41 4.72 -19.35
CA GLY A 104 -1.22 3.92 -19.07
C GLY A 104 -1.19 3.24 -17.70
N GLY A 105 -2.20 3.46 -16.85
CA GLY A 105 -2.31 2.81 -15.56
C GLY A 105 -2.74 1.34 -15.66
N THR A 106 -2.29 0.51 -14.73
CA THR A 106 -2.61 -0.92 -14.68
C THR A 106 -3.45 -1.27 -13.43
N CYS A 107 -4.10 -2.44 -13.47
CA CYS A 107 -4.69 -3.03 -12.29
C CYS A 107 -3.61 -3.78 -11.51
N ALA A 108 -3.41 -3.44 -10.24
CA ALA A 108 -2.40 -4.09 -9.42
C ALA A 108 -2.87 -4.24 -7.97
N ALA A 109 -2.35 -5.25 -7.26
CA ALA A 109 -2.53 -5.38 -5.81
C ALA A 109 -1.52 -4.51 -5.02
N CYS A 110 -0.47 -4.03 -5.70
CA CYS A 110 0.61 -3.21 -5.15
C CYS A 110 0.89 -2.08 -6.14
N LEU A 111 1.07 -0.86 -5.64
CA LEU A 111 1.37 0.32 -6.46
C LEU A 111 2.87 0.58 -6.44
N THR A 112 3.49 0.82 -7.59
CA THR A 112 4.94 1.05 -7.68
C THR A 112 5.23 2.52 -8.00
N TYR A 113 6.16 3.11 -7.25
CA TYR A 113 6.63 4.49 -7.44
C TYR A 113 8.14 4.57 -7.30
N ASP A 114 8.76 5.62 -7.83
CA ASP A 114 10.18 5.86 -7.60
C ASP A 114 10.48 6.13 -6.12
N SER A 115 11.59 5.58 -5.62
CA SER A 115 12.05 5.74 -4.24
C SER A 115 12.48 7.15 -3.87
N ASP A 116 12.78 7.99 -4.87
CA ASP A 116 13.15 9.41 -4.70
C ASP A 116 11.96 10.36 -4.88
N ASP A 117 10.74 9.85 -5.10
CA ASP A 117 9.54 10.67 -5.24
C ASP A 117 8.92 11.00 -3.87
N THR A 118 8.29 12.18 -3.80
CA THR A 118 7.45 12.56 -2.67
C THR A 118 5.99 12.35 -3.06
N LEU A 119 5.30 11.48 -2.33
CA LEU A 119 3.91 11.15 -2.59
C LEU A 119 3.01 11.73 -1.51
N TRP A 120 1.82 12.20 -1.92
CA TRP A 120 0.72 12.50 -1.01
C TRP A 120 -0.45 11.60 -1.32
N LEU A 121 -1.00 10.97 -0.28
CA LEU A 121 -2.05 9.97 -0.42
C LEU A 121 -3.31 10.42 0.30
N SER A 122 -4.46 10.15 -0.32
CA SER A 122 -5.77 10.32 0.32
C SER A 122 -6.71 9.20 -0.10
N TYR A 123 -7.41 8.63 0.87
CA TYR A 123 -8.49 7.68 0.63
C TYR A 123 -9.86 8.36 0.76
N SER A 124 -10.83 7.91 -0.03
CA SER A 124 -12.23 8.29 0.09
C SER A 124 -13.13 7.11 -0.24
N HIS A 125 -14.23 6.96 0.50
CA HIS A 125 -15.26 5.97 0.16
C HIS A 125 -15.97 6.29 -1.16
N GLN A 126 -16.15 7.59 -1.45
CA GLN A 126 -16.81 8.07 -2.65
C GLN A 126 -15.81 8.73 -3.59
N ARG A 127 -16.06 8.61 -4.90
CA ARG A 127 -15.24 9.26 -5.91
C ARG A 127 -15.28 10.78 -5.70
N TRP A 128 -14.11 11.41 -5.63
CA TRP A 128 -13.99 12.85 -5.73
C TRP A 128 -14.55 13.33 -7.07
N THR A 129 -15.49 14.26 -6.98
CA THR A 129 -15.95 15.00 -8.14
C THR A 129 -15.06 16.22 -8.34
N PRO A 130 -14.96 16.74 -9.57
CA PRO A 130 -14.45 18.09 -9.77
C PRO A 130 -15.16 19.05 -8.81
N ARG A 131 -14.44 20.08 -8.32
CA ARG A 131 -15.11 21.16 -7.61
C ARG A 131 -16.19 21.72 -8.53
N LEU A 132 -17.40 21.85 -8.00
CA LEU A 132 -18.43 22.65 -8.64
C LEU A 132 -17.89 24.09 -8.61
N ILE A 133 -17.53 24.60 -9.77
CA ILE A 133 -17.19 26.01 -9.95
C ILE A 133 -18.46 26.62 -10.54
N GLU A 134 -19.10 27.50 -9.77
CA GLU A 134 -20.14 28.42 -10.26
C GLU A 134 -19.49 29.72 -10.75
#